data_AF-A0A9W6KXX8-F1
#
_entry.id   AF-A0A9W6KXX8-F1
#
_cell.length_a   1.000
_cell.length_b   1.000
_cell.length_c   1.000
_cell.angle_alpha   90.00
_cell.angle_beta   90.00
_cell.angle_gamma   90.00
#
_symmetry.space_group_name_H-M   'P 1'
#
loop_
_entity.id
_entity.type
_entity.pdbx_description
1 polymer ?
#
loop_
_entity_poly.entity_id
_entity_poly.type
_entity_poly.pdbx_seq_one_letter_code
_entity_poly.pdbx_strand_id
1 'polypeptide(L)'
;MIEAELTSVIGAAPHERAESRTAQRNGHRPRILTSTVGDLELRIPKLRTGSFFPSLLERRRRIDQALFAVVMEAYLHGVSTRKVDDLVRALGADTGISKSEVSRICADLDEEVGAFRDRSLAGQAFPYVFLDATYCKARVNRRVVSQAVVVGTGVAADGRREVLGFAVGDSEDGAFWTQFLRSLKARGLGGVQLVIADAHLGLRHAVQAVFAGASVQRCRVHFLRNVLARVPKGSAEMVAAAVRTIFAQPDAEHVHEHFEVVATMLGQQLPVVEAMLREAEPELLAFAAFPVGHWKRSGRPTRWSGSTKRSSAARMWSGCFRTRPRCCGWPVRSWSRPTTSGRSRIAATSPRAPWPPCEPLPRTNQ
;
A
#
# COMPACT_ATOMS: atom_id res chain seq x y z
N MET A 1 5.48 -27.73 -30.31
CA MET A 1 4.61 -27.90 -29.13
C MET A 1 3.13 -27.90 -29.50
N ILE A 2 2.58 -26.82 -30.08
CA ILE A 2 1.15 -26.74 -30.46
C ILE A 2 0.69 -27.93 -31.34
N GLU A 3 1.48 -28.32 -32.35
CA GLU A 3 1.16 -29.47 -33.21
C GLU A 3 1.24 -30.83 -32.49
N ALA A 4 2.11 -30.94 -31.48
CA ALA A 4 2.23 -32.16 -30.69
C ALA A 4 1.00 -32.34 -29.78
N GLU A 5 0.54 -31.25 -29.17
CA GLU A 5 -0.70 -31.22 -28.40
C GLU A 5 -1.91 -31.56 -29.28
N LEU A 6 -1.99 -30.98 -30.49
CA LEU A 6 -3.03 -31.32 -31.47
C LEU A 6 -3.01 -32.80 -31.84
N THR A 7 -1.81 -33.36 -32.05
CA THR A 7 -1.63 -34.78 -32.39
C THR A 7 -2.10 -35.68 -31.26
N SER A 8 -1.83 -35.32 -30.01
CA SER A 8 -2.35 -36.02 -28.82
C SER A 8 -3.88 -35.96 -28.76
N VAL A 9 -4.50 -34.81 -29.03
CA VAL A 9 -5.97 -34.65 -29.05
C VAL A 9 -6.64 -35.45 -30.18
N ILE A 10 -6.02 -35.47 -31.37
CA ILE A 10 -6.56 -36.20 -32.54
C ILE A 10 -6.31 -37.71 -32.43
N GLY A 11 -5.25 -38.12 -31.75
CA GLY A 11 -4.79 -39.52 -31.69
C GLY A 11 -4.15 -40.02 -33.00
N ALA A 12 -3.68 -39.11 -33.86
CA ALA A 12 -3.03 -39.44 -35.13
C ALA A 12 -2.13 -38.30 -35.63
N ALA A 13 -0.94 -38.62 -36.13
CA ALA A 13 0.00 -37.68 -36.73
C ALA A 13 -0.52 -37.12 -38.09
N PRO A 14 0.12 -36.08 -38.65
CA PRO A 14 -0.22 -35.59 -39.99
C PRO A 14 -0.13 -36.72 -41.03
N HIS A 15 -1.18 -36.88 -41.83
CA HIS A 15 -1.33 -37.91 -42.88
C HIS A 15 -1.33 -39.38 -42.41
N GLU A 16 -1.16 -39.65 -41.12
CA GLU A 16 -1.15 -41.01 -40.57
C GLU A 16 -2.57 -41.62 -40.54
N ARG A 17 -2.74 -42.79 -41.12
CA ARG A 17 -4.01 -43.55 -41.01
C ARG A 17 -4.02 -44.30 -39.68
N ALA A 18 -4.86 -43.87 -38.76
CA ALA A 18 -5.07 -44.51 -37.47
C ALA A 18 -6.57 -44.73 -37.26
N GLU A 19 -6.95 -45.91 -36.78
CA GLU A 19 -8.35 -46.24 -36.46
C GLU A 19 -8.86 -45.46 -35.25
N SER A 20 -7.97 -45.07 -34.33
CA SER A 20 -8.26 -44.26 -33.13
C SER A 20 -8.45 -42.77 -33.41
N ARG A 21 -8.44 -42.32 -34.67
CA ARG A 21 -8.52 -40.90 -35.02
C ARG A 21 -9.90 -40.31 -34.68
N THR A 22 -9.91 -39.27 -33.85
CA THR A 22 -11.16 -38.62 -33.40
C THR A 22 -11.60 -37.41 -34.25
N ALA A 23 -10.66 -36.71 -34.91
CA ALA A 23 -10.95 -35.53 -35.73
C ALA A 23 -9.94 -35.36 -36.89
N GLN A 24 -10.26 -34.46 -37.83
CA GLN A 24 -9.37 -34.12 -38.95
C GLN A 24 -8.83 -32.69 -38.82
N ARG A 25 -7.59 -32.46 -39.29
CA ARG A 25 -6.97 -31.14 -39.36
C ARG A 25 -7.61 -30.32 -40.51
N ASN A 26 -7.86 -29.04 -40.29
CA ASN A 26 -8.50 -28.12 -41.25
C ASN A 26 -7.71 -26.80 -41.39
N GLY A 27 -6.40 -26.95 -41.59
CA GLY A 27 -5.46 -25.83 -41.70
C GLY A 27 -5.28 -25.04 -40.41
N HIS A 28 -4.83 -23.79 -40.54
CA HIS A 28 -4.45 -22.93 -39.42
C HIS A 28 -5.12 -21.56 -39.50
N ARG A 29 -5.26 -20.90 -38.36
CA ARG A 29 -5.62 -19.48 -38.28
C ARG A 29 -4.40 -18.69 -37.76
N PRO A 30 -4.06 -17.54 -38.37
CA PRO A 30 -3.01 -16.69 -37.86
C PRO A 30 -3.44 -16.06 -36.52
N ARG A 31 -2.49 -15.86 -35.63
CA ARG A 31 -2.66 -15.14 -34.37
C ARG A 31 -1.32 -14.52 -33.99
N ILE A 32 -1.32 -13.23 -33.70
CA ILE A 32 -0.16 -12.57 -33.10
C ILE A 32 -0.21 -12.76 -31.58
N LEU A 33 0.93 -13.15 -31.00
CA LEU A 33 1.17 -13.16 -29.57
C LEU A 33 2.29 -12.18 -29.25
N THR A 34 1.98 -11.14 -28.51
CA THR A 34 2.94 -10.12 -28.09
C THR A 34 3.68 -10.60 -26.84
N SER A 35 5.00 -10.68 -26.91
CA SER A 35 5.87 -11.15 -25.83
C SER A 35 6.95 -10.12 -25.50
N THR A 36 7.77 -10.38 -24.47
CA THR A 36 8.91 -9.52 -24.10
C THR A 36 10.05 -9.53 -25.12
N VAL A 37 10.03 -10.44 -26.09
CA VAL A 37 10.98 -10.49 -27.21
C VAL A 37 10.37 -9.96 -28.52
N GLY A 38 9.13 -9.45 -28.44
CA GLY A 38 8.37 -8.88 -29.54
C GLY A 38 7.18 -9.72 -29.98
N ASP A 39 6.64 -9.35 -31.14
CA ASP A 39 5.44 -9.93 -31.71
C ASP A 39 5.72 -11.25 -32.43
N LEU A 40 5.07 -12.32 -31.94
CA LEU A 40 5.20 -13.67 -32.48
C LEU A 40 3.98 -14.01 -33.34
N GLU A 41 4.21 -14.29 -34.62
CA GLU A 41 3.17 -14.82 -35.51
C GLU A 41 2.97 -16.33 -35.26
N LEU A 42 1.86 -16.68 -34.63
CA LEU A 42 1.46 -18.04 -34.36
C LEU A 42 0.45 -18.53 -35.40
N ARG A 43 0.58 -19.79 -35.81
CA ARG A 43 -0.41 -20.48 -36.64
C ARG A 43 -1.16 -21.47 -35.75
N ILE A 44 -2.37 -21.11 -35.34
CA ILE A 44 -3.17 -21.96 -34.45
C ILE A 44 -3.95 -22.99 -35.29
N PRO A 45 -3.77 -24.30 -35.08
CA PRO A 45 -4.47 -25.32 -35.84
C PRO A 45 -6.00 -25.24 -35.67
N LYS A 46 -6.71 -25.63 -36.72
CA LYS A 46 -8.16 -25.80 -36.74
C LYS A 46 -8.50 -27.28 -36.93
N LEU A 47 -9.56 -27.72 -36.26
CA LEU A 47 -10.17 -29.03 -36.53
C LEU A 47 -11.31 -28.86 -37.53
N ARG A 48 -11.59 -29.90 -38.31
CA ARG A 48 -12.74 -29.95 -39.22
C ARG A 48 -14.06 -30.09 -38.45
N THR A 49 -14.01 -30.81 -37.34
CA THR A 49 -15.13 -31.03 -36.41
C THR A 49 -14.62 -30.79 -34.99
N GLY A 50 -15.37 -30.04 -34.18
CA GLY A 50 -14.98 -29.66 -32.82
C GLY A 50 -14.11 -28.40 -32.75
N SER A 51 -13.59 -28.09 -31.55
CA SER A 51 -12.76 -26.91 -31.32
C SER A 51 -11.43 -27.30 -30.66
N PHE A 52 -10.33 -26.73 -31.15
CA PHE A 52 -9.01 -26.89 -30.55
C PHE A 52 -8.42 -25.52 -30.21
N PHE A 53 -7.88 -25.44 -29.00
CA PHE A 53 -7.12 -24.30 -28.54
C PHE A 53 -5.94 -24.81 -27.69
N PRO A 54 -4.70 -24.40 -28.00
CA PRO A 54 -3.53 -24.90 -27.28
C PRO A 54 -3.58 -24.51 -25.80
N SER A 55 -3.25 -25.43 -24.91
CA SER A 55 -3.25 -25.20 -23.46
C SER A 55 -2.19 -24.20 -23.00
N LEU A 56 -1.09 -24.08 -23.75
CA LEU A 56 -0.02 -23.10 -23.50
C LEU A 56 -0.43 -21.63 -23.79
N LEU A 57 -1.59 -21.41 -24.39
CA LEU A 57 -2.10 -20.07 -24.66
C LEU A 57 -3.39 -19.84 -23.88
N GLU A 58 -3.62 -18.59 -23.48
CA GLU A 58 -4.92 -18.20 -22.95
C GLU A 58 -5.87 -17.78 -24.06
N ARG A 59 -7.16 -18.12 -23.91
CA ARG A 59 -8.21 -17.70 -24.86
C ARG A 59 -8.36 -16.19 -24.81
N ARG A 60 -8.37 -15.54 -25.98
CA ARG A 60 -8.57 -14.08 -26.18
C ARG A 60 -7.48 -13.16 -25.64
N ARG A 61 -6.53 -13.63 -24.82
CA ARG A 61 -5.36 -12.83 -24.38
C ARG A 61 -4.33 -12.73 -25.50
N ARG A 62 -3.95 -11.52 -25.93
CA ARG A 62 -2.96 -11.31 -27.01
C ARG A 62 -1.53 -11.09 -26.50
N ILE A 63 -1.39 -10.96 -25.18
CA ILE A 63 -0.16 -10.61 -24.48
C ILE A 63 0.30 -11.82 -23.66
N ASP A 64 1.59 -12.10 -23.70
CA ASP A 64 2.21 -13.13 -22.87
C ASP A 64 2.15 -12.80 -21.36
N GLN A 65 2.16 -13.82 -20.51
CA GLN A 65 2.03 -13.67 -19.07
C GLN A 65 3.18 -12.85 -18.45
N ALA A 66 4.39 -12.94 -19.01
CA ALA A 66 5.52 -12.15 -18.54
C ALA A 66 5.32 -10.65 -18.80
N LEU A 67 4.87 -10.29 -20.00
CA LEU A 67 4.58 -8.89 -20.36
C LEU A 67 3.38 -8.34 -19.58
N PHE A 68 2.39 -9.19 -19.30
CA PHE A 68 1.26 -8.85 -18.43
C PHE A 68 1.72 -8.43 -17.01
N ALA A 69 2.66 -9.17 -16.41
CA ALA A 69 3.22 -8.83 -15.10
C ALA A 69 3.98 -7.49 -15.11
N VAL A 70 4.73 -7.21 -16.18
CA VAL A 70 5.43 -5.92 -16.35
C VAL A 70 4.46 -4.75 -16.46
N VAL A 71 3.37 -4.93 -17.22
CA VAL A 71 2.32 -3.91 -17.35
C VAL A 71 1.67 -3.60 -16.01
N MET A 72 1.35 -4.62 -15.21
CA MET A 72 0.80 -4.43 -13.85
C MET A 72 1.79 -3.69 -12.94
N GLU A 73 3.05 -4.11 -12.91
CA GLU A 73 4.09 -3.49 -12.08
C GLU A 73 4.29 -2.01 -12.46
N ALA A 74 4.35 -1.70 -13.76
CA ALA A 74 4.46 -0.33 -14.25
C ALA A 74 3.26 0.53 -13.81
N TYR A 75 2.05 -0.02 -13.89
CA TYR A 75 0.84 0.67 -13.42
C TYR A 75 0.90 0.95 -11.91
N LEU A 76 1.32 -0.03 -11.09
CA LEU A 76 1.49 0.12 -9.64
C LEU A 76 2.53 1.19 -9.28
N HIS A 77 3.62 1.31 -10.06
CA HIS A 77 4.60 2.40 -9.90
C HIS A 77 4.08 3.77 -10.36
N GLY A 78 2.85 3.84 -10.88
CA GLY A 78 2.19 5.08 -11.29
C GLY A 78 2.56 5.55 -12.69
N VAL A 79 3.02 4.64 -13.56
CA VAL A 79 3.15 4.93 -14.99
C VAL A 79 1.74 5.09 -15.57
N SER A 80 1.50 6.19 -16.29
CA SER A 80 0.19 6.42 -16.89
C SER A 80 -0.09 5.35 -17.94
N THR A 81 -1.36 4.98 -18.15
CA THR A 81 -1.75 3.95 -19.14
C THR A 81 -1.28 4.26 -20.57
N ARG A 82 -0.96 5.53 -20.87
CA ARG A 82 -0.37 5.93 -22.15
C ARG A 82 1.14 5.67 -22.20
N LYS A 83 1.86 6.00 -21.12
CA LYS A 83 3.29 5.72 -20.99
C LYS A 83 3.61 4.22 -20.89
N VAL A 84 2.63 3.42 -20.49
CA VAL A 84 2.75 1.96 -20.54
C VAL A 84 2.86 1.48 -22.00
N ASP A 85 2.21 2.13 -22.97
CA ASP A 85 2.39 1.79 -24.39
C ASP A 85 3.83 2.01 -24.83
N ASP A 86 4.41 3.16 -24.47
CA ASP A 86 5.82 3.46 -24.77
C ASP A 86 6.77 2.40 -24.17
N LEU A 87 6.48 1.94 -22.94
CA LEU A 87 7.25 0.89 -22.28
C LEU A 87 7.13 -0.45 -23.03
N VAL A 88 5.91 -0.82 -23.44
CA VAL A 88 5.66 -2.08 -24.15
C VAL A 88 6.35 -2.06 -25.52
N ARG A 89 6.27 -0.94 -26.26
CA ARG A 89 7.00 -0.74 -27.52
C ARG A 89 8.51 -0.85 -27.34
N ALA A 90 9.05 -0.23 -26.28
CA ALA A 90 10.48 -0.29 -25.96
C ALA A 90 10.97 -1.71 -25.63
N LEU A 91 10.07 -2.60 -25.19
CA LEU A 91 10.36 -4.02 -24.96
C LEU A 91 10.21 -4.88 -26.23
N GLY A 92 10.04 -4.26 -27.41
CA GLY A 92 10.02 -4.94 -28.71
C GLY A 92 8.63 -5.32 -29.21
N ALA A 93 7.56 -4.96 -28.49
CA ALA A 93 6.19 -5.18 -28.93
C ALA A 93 5.71 -4.05 -29.86
N ASP A 94 5.94 -4.20 -31.16
CA ASP A 94 5.65 -3.18 -32.17
C ASP A 94 4.14 -2.86 -32.29
N THR A 95 3.29 -3.86 -32.08
CA THR A 95 1.84 -3.69 -32.00
C THR A 95 1.39 -2.82 -30.82
N GLY A 96 2.24 -2.65 -29.81
CA GLY A 96 1.96 -1.87 -28.61
C GLY A 96 0.82 -2.43 -27.76
N ILE A 97 0.37 -1.65 -26.78
CA ILE A 97 -0.78 -1.96 -25.93
C ILE A 97 -1.74 -0.77 -25.85
N SER A 98 -3.02 -1.03 -26.10
CA SER A 98 -4.02 0.02 -25.99
C SER A 98 -4.27 0.40 -24.52
N LYS A 99 -4.59 1.67 -24.26
CA LYS A 99 -5.04 2.14 -22.93
C LYS A 99 -6.16 1.26 -22.34
N SER A 100 -7.11 0.85 -23.18
CA SER A 100 -8.25 0.04 -22.75
C SER A 100 -7.82 -1.37 -22.35
N GLU A 101 -6.78 -1.91 -22.98
CA GLU A 101 -6.21 -3.21 -22.63
C GLU A 101 -5.42 -3.13 -21.32
N VAL A 102 -4.58 -2.10 -21.13
CA VAL A 102 -3.93 -1.82 -19.83
C VAL A 102 -4.98 -1.72 -18.72
N SER A 103 -6.08 -1.01 -18.96
CA SER A 103 -7.15 -0.85 -17.97
C SER A 103 -7.84 -2.16 -17.62
N ARG A 104 -8.00 -3.10 -18.57
CA ARG A 104 -8.58 -4.42 -18.30
C ARG A 104 -7.62 -5.29 -17.50
N ILE A 105 -6.34 -5.29 -17.86
CA ILE A 105 -5.28 -6.00 -17.13
C ILE A 105 -5.26 -5.55 -15.67
N CYS A 106 -5.37 -4.23 -15.44
CA CYS A 106 -5.33 -3.69 -14.09
C CYS A 106 -6.67 -3.83 -13.34
N ALA A 107 -7.77 -4.15 -14.02
CA ALA A 107 -9.06 -4.39 -13.35
C ALA A 107 -9.03 -5.69 -12.52
N ASP A 108 -8.20 -6.66 -12.90
CA ASP A 108 -7.99 -7.87 -12.10
C ASP A 108 -7.40 -7.54 -10.70
N LEU A 109 -6.72 -6.40 -10.55
CA LEU A 109 -6.20 -5.93 -9.26
C LEU A 109 -7.32 -5.54 -8.30
N ASP A 110 -8.51 -5.21 -8.78
CA ASP A 110 -9.63 -4.77 -7.94
C ASP A 110 -10.09 -5.90 -7.00
N GLU A 111 -9.99 -7.16 -7.43
CA GLU A 111 -10.29 -8.33 -6.60
C GLU A 111 -9.30 -8.45 -5.44
N GLU A 112 -8.00 -8.34 -5.73
CA GLU A 112 -6.95 -8.38 -4.69
C GLU A 112 -7.04 -7.19 -3.74
N VAL A 113 -7.37 -6.01 -4.26
CA VAL A 113 -7.62 -4.82 -3.46
C VAL A 113 -8.84 -5.00 -2.55
N GLY A 114 -9.92 -5.60 -3.06
CA GLY A 114 -11.09 -5.96 -2.27
C GLY A 114 -10.75 -6.95 -1.16
N ALA A 115 -10.06 -8.03 -1.49
CA ALA A 115 -9.60 -9.03 -0.53
C ALA A 115 -8.70 -8.41 0.56
N PHE A 116 -7.78 -7.52 0.18
CA PHE A 116 -6.95 -6.78 1.13
C PHE A 116 -7.79 -5.88 2.04
N ARG A 117 -8.73 -5.12 1.47
CA ARG A 117 -9.60 -4.19 2.21
C ARG A 117 -10.47 -4.95 3.20
N ASP A 118 -10.98 -6.12 2.84
CA ASP A 118 -11.98 -6.85 3.63
C ASP A 118 -11.35 -7.94 4.51
N ARG A 119 -10.01 -8.08 4.53
CA ARG A 119 -9.30 -9.08 5.34
C ARG A 119 -9.55 -8.95 6.84
N SER A 120 -9.46 -10.08 7.55
CA SER A 120 -9.52 -10.12 9.01
C SER A 120 -8.29 -9.45 9.65
N LEU A 121 -8.53 -8.71 10.73
CA LEU A 121 -7.53 -8.05 11.57
C LEU A 121 -7.41 -8.72 12.96
N ALA A 122 -8.20 -9.76 13.24
CA ALA A 122 -8.27 -10.42 14.54
C ALA A 122 -6.97 -11.15 14.95
N GLY A 123 -6.08 -11.44 14.00
CA GLY A 123 -4.84 -12.20 14.25
C GLY A 123 -3.75 -11.43 15.01
N GLN A 124 -3.87 -10.11 15.17
CA GLN A 124 -2.87 -9.29 15.85
C GLN A 124 -3.48 -8.04 16.50
N ALA A 125 -2.99 -7.68 17.69
CA ALA A 125 -3.37 -6.44 18.36
C ALA A 125 -2.56 -5.24 17.83
N PHE A 126 -3.23 -4.11 17.65
CA PHE A 126 -2.65 -2.86 17.16
C PHE A 126 -2.81 -1.74 18.20
N PRO A 127 -1.87 -1.62 19.16
CA PRO A 127 -1.93 -0.59 20.22
C PRO A 127 -1.94 0.85 19.69
N TYR A 128 -1.30 1.08 18.54
CA TYR A 128 -1.22 2.41 17.93
C TYR A 128 -1.89 2.40 16.56
N VAL A 129 -2.76 3.38 16.29
CA VAL A 129 -3.41 3.56 14.99
C VAL A 129 -3.19 4.97 14.49
N PHE A 130 -2.63 5.11 13.29
CA PHE A 130 -2.52 6.37 12.57
C PHE A 130 -3.69 6.49 11.60
N LEU A 131 -4.37 7.62 11.63
CA LEU A 131 -5.41 7.97 10.67
C LEU A 131 -4.93 9.16 9.85
N ASP A 132 -4.95 9.00 8.53
CA ASP A 132 -4.57 10.05 7.59
C ASP A 132 -5.60 10.13 6.48
N ALA A 133 -5.72 11.31 5.88
CA ALA A 133 -6.63 11.57 4.79
C ALA A 133 -5.94 12.37 3.68
N THR A 134 -6.31 12.08 2.44
CA THR A 134 -5.86 12.88 1.30
C THR A 134 -6.99 13.07 0.31
N TYR A 135 -7.12 14.29 -0.18
CA TYR A 135 -8.04 14.59 -1.26
C TYR A 135 -7.45 14.22 -2.63
N CYS A 136 -8.20 13.42 -3.37
CA CYS A 136 -7.91 13.08 -4.76
C CYS A 136 -8.99 13.70 -5.66
N LYS A 137 -8.59 14.23 -6.82
CA LYS A 137 -9.55 14.68 -7.83
C LYS A 137 -10.07 13.47 -8.59
N ALA A 138 -11.37 13.21 -8.50
CA ALA A 138 -12.03 12.11 -9.16
C ALA A 138 -13.23 12.63 -9.97
N ARG A 139 -13.61 11.90 -11.03
CA ARG A 139 -14.80 12.21 -11.80
C ARG A 139 -15.98 11.41 -11.27
N VAL A 140 -16.93 12.08 -10.63
CA VAL A 140 -18.16 11.50 -10.07
C VAL A 140 -19.34 12.20 -10.73
N ASN A 141 -20.34 11.46 -11.21
CA ASN A 141 -21.52 12.03 -11.89
C ASN A 141 -21.16 13.06 -12.98
N ARG A 142 -20.18 12.72 -13.84
CA ARG A 142 -19.64 13.56 -14.93
C ARG A 142 -18.92 14.85 -14.50
N ARG A 143 -18.83 15.17 -13.22
CA ARG A 143 -18.09 16.34 -12.69
C ARG A 143 -16.78 15.92 -12.01
N VAL A 144 -15.76 16.77 -12.09
CA VAL A 144 -14.51 16.57 -11.33
C VAL A 144 -14.72 17.14 -9.92
N VAL A 145 -14.68 16.26 -8.92
CA VAL A 145 -14.86 16.61 -7.51
C VAL A 145 -13.63 16.20 -6.71
N SER A 146 -13.41 16.87 -5.57
CA SER A 146 -12.52 16.34 -4.54
C SER A 146 -13.21 15.17 -3.84
N GLN A 147 -12.52 14.03 -3.74
CA GLN A 147 -12.91 12.88 -2.93
C GLN A 147 -11.87 12.71 -1.83
N ALA A 148 -12.32 12.46 -0.60
CA ALA A 148 -11.45 12.13 0.50
C ALA A 148 -11.07 10.64 0.44
N VAL A 149 -9.77 10.36 0.46
CA VAL A 149 -9.23 9.01 0.62
C VAL A 149 -8.64 8.91 2.02
N VAL A 150 -9.27 8.14 2.89
CA VAL A 150 -8.82 7.91 4.26
C VAL A 150 -8.06 6.61 4.36
N VAL A 151 -7.00 6.59 5.18
CA VAL A 151 -6.13 5.44 5.37
C VAL A 151 -5.88 5.26 6.87
N GLY A 152 -6.09 4.03 7.35
CA GLY A 152 -5.71 3.60 8.68
C GLY A 152 -4.43 2.77 8.65
N THR A 153 -3.41 3.17 9.42
CA THR A 153 -2.16 2.42 9.57
C THR A 153 -1.96 2.02 11.04
N GLY A 154 -1.92 0.73 11.32
CA GLY A 154 -1.68 0.19 12.65
C GLY A 154 -0.19 -0.02 12.90
N VAL A 155 0.23 0.12 14.16
CA VAL A 155 1.50 -0.41 14.64
C VAL A 155 1.19 -1.58 15.55
N ALA A 156 1.63 -2.75 15.13
CA ALA A 156 1.51 -3.99 15.87
C ALA A 156 2.37 -3.97 17.14
N ALA A 157 2.08 -4.85 18.10
CA ALA A 157 2.87 -5.02 19.31
C ALA A 157 4.35 -5.36 19.05
N ASP A 158 4.66 -6.02 17.93
CA ASP A 158 6.03 -6.30 17.50
C ASP A 158 6.77 -5.06 16.91
N GLY A 159 6.05 -3.96 16.70
CA GLY A 159 6.54 -2.71 16.14
C GLY A 159 6.42 -2.59 14.64
N ARG A 160 5.88 -3.59 13.93
CA ARG A 160 5.64 -3.52 12.49
C ARG A 160 4.47 -2.59 12.20
N ARG A 161 4.58 -1.85 11.09
CA ARG A 161 3.52 -0.99 10.60
C ARG A 161 2.80 -1.67 9.46
N GLU A 162 1.48 -1.62 9.50
CA GLU A 162 0.64 -2.23 8.49
C GLU A 162 -0.55 -1.33 8.18
N VAL A 163 -0.92 -1.25 6.90
CA VAL A 163 -2.14 -0.55 6.48
C VAL A 163 -3.33 -1.42 6.84
N LEU A 164 -4.15 -0.99 7.80
CA LEU A 164 -5.33 -1.74 8.27
C LEU A 164 -6.50 -1.64 7.28
N GLY A 165 -6.55 -0.57 6.49
CA GLY A 165 -7.57 -0.38 5.47
C GLY A 165 -7.60 1.05 4.97
N PHE A 166 -8.43 1.27 3.95
CA PHE A 166 -8.70 2.58 3.39
C PHE A 166 -10.15 2.65 2.90
N ALA A 167 -10.67 3.86 2.78
CA ALA A 167 -11.99 4.12 2.22
C ALA A 167 -11.97 5.42 1.40
N VAL A 168 -12.89 5.52 0.45
CA VAL A 168 -13.10 6.72 -0.38
C VAL A 168 -14.49 7.26 -0.08
N GLY A 169 -14.60 8.56 0.13
CA GLY A 169 -15.86 9.22 0.44
C GLY A 169 -15.92 10.65 -0.09
N ASP A 170 -17.13 11.22 -0.08
CA ASP A 170 -17.41 12.56 -0.58
C ASP A 170 -16.83 13.67 0.34
N SER A 171 -16.76 13.41 1.65
CA SER A 171 -16.31 14.36 2.67
C SER A 171 -15.70 13.64 3.88
N GLU A 172 -14.86 14.33 4.66
CA GLU A 172 -14.29 13.87 5.93
C GLU A 172 -15.26 14.04 7.11
N ASP A 173 -16.56 13.85 6.89
CA ASP A 173 -17.58 14.07 7.92
C ASP A 173 -17.46 13.01 9.03
N GLY A 174 -17.93 13.36 10.23
CA GLY A 174 -17.85 12.46 11.40
C GLY A 174 -18.53 11.11 11.17
N ALA A 175 -19.60 11.06 10.37
CA ALA A 175 -20.28 9.82 9.99
C ALA A 175 -19.40 8.91 9.12
N PHE A 176 -18.66 9.48 8.17
CA PHE A 176 -17.76 8.73 7.29
C PHE A 176 -16.60 8.11 8.08
N TRP A 177 -15.98 8.88 8.98
CA TRP A 177 -14.96 8.36 9.89
C TRP A 177 -15.52 7.28 10.81
N THR A 178 -16.70 7.49 11.39
CA THR A 178 -17.34 6.50 12.26
C THR A 178 -17.59 5.18 11.51
N GLN A 179 -18.08 5.24 10.27
CA GLN A 179 -18.27 4.05 9.44
C GLN A 179 -16.95 3.34 9.14
N PHE A 180 -15.91 4.08 8.75
CA PHE A 180 -14.59 3.53 8.49
C PHE A 180 -14.00 2.83 9.72
N LEU A 181 -14.05 3.47 10.89
CA LEU A 181 -13.54 2.90 12.13
C LEU A 181 -14.36 1.69 12.60
N ARG A 182 -15.69 1.72 12.45
CA ARG A 182 -16.55 0.54 12.70
C ARG A 182 -16.21 -0.62 11.77
N SER A 183 -15.89 -0.36 10.50
CA SER A 183 -15.47 -1.41 9.56
C SER A 183 -14.17 -2.09 10.00
N LEU A 184 -13.23 -1.34 10.58
CA LEU A 184 -11.98 -1.88 11.11
C LEU A 184 -12.25 -2.77 12.34
N LYS A 185 -13.10 -2.28 13.26
CA LYS A 185 -13.50 -3.01 14.47
C LYS A 185 -14.25 -4.30 14.15
N ALA A 186 -15.18 -4.26 13.19
CA ALA A 186 -15.92 -5.43 12.72
C ALA A 186 -15.02 -6.51 12.11
N ARG A 187 -13.91 -6.12 11.48
CA ARG A 187 -12.87 -7.03 10.98
C ARG A 187 -11.97 -7.61 12.08
N GLY A 188 -12.16 -7.22 13.33
CA GLY A 188 -11.41 -7.75 14.48
C GLY A 188 -10.27 -6.85 14.96
N LEU A 189 -10.22 -5.58 14.57
CA LEU A 189 -9.25 -4.64 15.12
C LEU A 189 -9.48 -4.48 16.64
N GLY A 190 -8.50 -4.91 17.43
CA GLY A 190 -8.54 -4.86 18.89
C GLY A 190 -7.25 -4.30 19.51
N GLY A 191 -7.35 -3.94 20.79
CA GLY A 191 -6.23 -3.48 21.60
C GLY A 191 -5.75 -2.06 21.31
N VAL A 192 -6.55 -1.22 20.64
CA VAL A 192 -6.18 0.17 20.33
C VAL A 192 -6.11 0.99 21.62
N GLN A 193 -4.94 1.54 21.92
CA GLN A 193 -4.68 2.38 23.09
C GLN A 193 -4.47 3.85 22.70
N LEU A 194 -3.89 4.11 21.53
CA LEU A 194 -3.57 5.46 21.07
C LEU A 194 -3.91 5.62 19.58
N VAL A 195 -4.72 6.62 19.27
CA VAL A 195 -5.04 7.01 17.89
C VAL A 195 -4.37 8.34 17.57
N ILE A 196 -3.56 8.36 16.52
CA ILE A 196 -2.81 9.53 16.07
C ILE A 196 -3.43 10.05 14.77
N ALA A 197 -3.98 11.25 14.82
CA ALA A 197 -4.72 11.82 13.70
C ALA A 197 -4.58 13.33 13.61
N ASP A 198 -5.03 13.93 12.50
CA ASP A 198 -5.19 15.38 12.45
C ASP A 198 -6.38 15.85 13.33
N ALA A 199 -6.38 17.13 13.70
CA ALA A 199 -7.38 17.75 14.58
C ALA A 199 -8.70 18.07 13.86
N HIS A 200 -9.24 17.09 13.14
CA HIS A 200 -10.59 17.20 12.56
C HIS A 200 -11.63 16.84 13.64
N LEU A 201 -12.53 17.77 13.97
CA LEU A 201 -13.53 17.58 15.04
C LEU A 201 -14.35 16.30 14.85
N GLY A 202 -14.80 16.03 13.61
CA GLY A 202 -15.57 14.83 13.29
C GLY A 202 -14.79 13.53 13.53
N LEU A 203 -13.46 13.56 13.39
CA LEU A 203 -12.62 12.40 13.59
C LEU A 203 -12.39 12.12 15.09
N ARG A 204 -12.20 13.16 15.91
CA ARG A 204 -12.08 13.01 17.37
C ARG A 204 -13.31 12.32 17.95
N HIS A 205 -14.51 12.80 17.60
CA HIS A 205 -15.76 12.20 18.08
C HIS A 205 -15.93 10.77 17.59
N ALA A 206 -15.58 10.48 16.32
CA ALA A 206 -15.65 9.13 15.77
C ALA A 206 -14.73 8.15 16.51
N VAL A 207 -13.51 8.58 16.85
CA VAL A 207 -12.55 7.76 17.61
C VAL A 207 -13.08 7.46 19.01
N GLN A 208 -13.55 8.47 19.74
CA GLN A 208 -14.11 8.29 21.09
C GLN A 208 -15.32 7.36 21.08
N ALA A 209 -16.18 7.45 20.06
CA ALA A 209 -17.36 6.60 19.92
C ALA A 209 -17.03 5.13 19.59
N VAL A 210 -15.98 4.88 18.77
CA VAL A 210 -15.67 3.52 18.29
C VAL A 210 -14.66 2.81 19.19
N PHE A 211 -13.65 3.52 19.69
CA PHE A 211 -12.57 3.02 20.53
C PHE A 211 -12.65 3.64 21.93
N ALA A 212 -13.69 3.28 22.68
CA ALA A 212 -13.84 3.69 24.07
C ALA A 212 -12.60 3.29 24.88
N GLY A 213 -11.98 4.27 25.56
CA GLY A 213 -10.76 4.10 26.34
C GLY A 213 -9.45 4.33 25.59
N ALA A 214 -9.48 4.59 24.27
CA ALA A 214 -8.28 4.98 23.52
C ALA A 214 -8.00 6.48 23.67
N SER A 215 -6.74 6.83 23.92
CA SER A 215 -6.28 8.22 23.89
C SER A 215 -6.18 8.72 22.46
N VAL A 216 -6.45 10.01 22.25
CA VAL A 216 -6.29 10.68 20.95
C VAL A 216 -5.06 11.57 21.02
N GLN A 217 -4.14 11.39 20.08
CA GLN A 217 -2.98 12.24 19.92
C GLN A 217 -3.08 13.03 18.61
N ARG A 218 -2.80 14.34 18.69
CA ARG A 218 -2.69 15.17 17.49
C ARG A 218 -1.40 14.82 16.73
N CYS A 219 -1.52 14.67 15.42
CA CYS A 219 -0.40 14.38 14.55
C CYS A 219 0.59 15.55 14.55
N ARG A 220 1.81 15.32 15.05
CA ARG A 220 2.88 16.32 15.17
C ARG A 220 3.22 16.99 13.83
N VAL A 221 3.14 16.25 12.73
CA VAL A 221 3.43 16.78 11.38
C VAL A 221 2.36 17.74 10.90
N HIS A 222 1.08 17.40 11.13
CA HIS A 222 -0.03 18.29 10.76
C HIS A 222 -0.09 19.50 11.69
N PHE A 223 0.11 19.30 12.99
CA PHE A 223 0.22 20.39 13.94
C PHE A 223 1.33 21.38 13.54
N LEU A 224 2.53 20.89 13.25
CA LEU A 224 3.63 21.75 12.83
C LEU A 224 3.32 22.49 11.51
N ARG A 225 2.64 21.85 10.56
CA ARG A 225 2.19 22.51 9.32
C ARG A 225 1.20 23.64 9.62
N ASN A 226 0.27 23.44 10.54
CA ASN A 226 -0.71 24.43 10.94
C ASN A 226 -0.05 25.62 11.64
N VAL A 227 0.92 25.35 12.53
CA VAL A 227 1.74 26.39 13.19
C VAL A 227 2.51 27.19 12.13
N LEU A 228 3.25 26.53 11.24
CA LEU A 228 4.06 27.20 10.23
C LEU A 228 3.25 28.01 9.22
N ALA A 229 1.98 27.70 9.01
CA ALA A 229 1.09 28.51 8.19
C ALA A 229 0.75 29.88 8.83
N ARG A 230 0.94 30.02 10.14
CA ARG A 230 0.71 31.26 10.91
C ARG A 230 2.01 32.01 11.24
N VAL A 231 3.16 31.46 10.87
CA VAL A 231 4.49 32.00 11.19
C VAL A 231 5.09 32.67 9.96
N PRO A 232 5.74 33.85 10.10
CA PRO A 232 6.50 34.46 9.00
C PRO A 232 7.59 33.52 8.44
N LYS A 233 7.81 33.55 7.12
CA LYS A 233 8.78 32.64 6.48
C LYS A 233 10.20 32.72 7.06
N GLY A 234 10.63 33.91 7.50
CA GLY A 234 11.97 34.13 8.07
C GLY A 234 12.20 33.43 9.42
N SER A 235 11.16 33.18 10.21
CA SER A 235 11.26 32.51 11.52
C SER A 235 10.79 31.05 11.50
N ALA A 236 10.29 30.57 10.36
CA ALA A 236 9.71 29.23 10.21
C ALA A 236 10.67 28.10 10.64
N GLU A 237 11.95 28.16 10.27
CA GLU A 237 12.92 27.12 10.63
C GLU A 237 13.22 27.10 12.13
N MET A 238 13.37 28.28 12.74
CA MET A 238 13.59 28.43 14.18
C MET A 238 12.40 27.87 14.97
N VAL A 239 11.16 28.27 14.61
CA VAL A 239 9.95 27.77 15.27
C VAL A 239 9.83 26.26 15.11
N ALA A 240 10.09 25.73 13.91
CA ALA A 240 10.05 24.29 13.69
C ALA A 240 11.11 23.53 14.48
N ALA A 241 12.32 24.10 14.65
CA ALA A 241 13.36 23.50 15.47
C ALA A 241 12.95 23.49 16.95
N ALA A 242 12.49 24.62 17.48
CA ALA A 242 12.02 24.75 18.86
C ALA A 242 10.92 23.73 19.19
N VAL A 243 9.85 23.68 18.37
CA VAL A 243 8.74 22.71 18.59
C VAL A 243 9.21 21.26 18.51
N ARG A 244 10.20 20.93 17.66
CA ARG A 244 10.75 19.57 17.57
C ARG A 244 11.47 19.13 18.86
N THR A 245 12.09 20.06 19.59
CA THR A 245 12.82 19.74 20.83
C THR A 245 11.90 19.24 21.94
N ILE A 246 10.63 19.65 21.97
CA ILE A 246 9.61 19.14 22.92
C ILE A 246 9.50 17.62 22.87
N PHE A 247 9.65 17.03 21.69
CA PHE A 247 9.50 15.58 21.49
C PHE A 247 10.80 14.80 21.65
N ALA A 248 11.90 15.47 21.96
CA ALA A 248 13.24 14.90 22.06
C ALA A 248 13.74 14.87 23.51
N GLN A 249 12.82 14.71 24.45
CA GLN A 249 13.10 14.68 25.90
C GLN A 249 13.24 13.24 26.41
N PRO A 250 13.95 13.03 27.54
CA PRO A 250 14.24 11.70 28.07
C PRO A 250 13.03 11.00 28.71
N ASP A 251 12.13 11.75 29.35
CA ASP A 251 10.98 11.23 30.08
C ASP A 251 9.81 12.24 30.09
N ALA A 252 8.67 11.80 30.65
CA ALA A 252 7.41 12.53 30.56
C ALA A 252 7.46 13.87 31.29
N GLU A 253 8.16 13.95 32.41
CA GLU A 253 8.30 15.18 33.19
C GLU A 253 9.02 16.25 32.38
N HIS A 254 10.18 15.90 31.82
CA HIS A 254 10.95 16.80 30.95
C HIS A 254 10.19 17.20 29.68
N VAL A 255 9.30 16.35 29.15
CA VAL A 255 8.41 16.73 28.02
C VAL A 255 7.50 17.89 28.41
N HIS A 256 6.85 17.84 29.57
CA HIS A 256 5.91 18.87 30.01
C HIS A 256 6.65 20.16 30.40
N GLU A 257 7.76 20.06 31.13
CA GLU A 257 8.56 21.23 31.48
C GLU A 257 9.10 21.94 30.23
N HIS A 258 9.68 21.18 29.29
CA HIS A 258 10.24 21.74 28.07
C HIS A 258 9.15 22.29 27.14
N PHE A 259 7.94 21.72 27.18
CA PHE A 259 6.78 22.28 26.48
C PHE A 259 6.46 23.69 26.98
N GLU A 260 6.40 23.91 28.29
CA GLU A 260 6.13 25.23 28.89
C GLU A 260 7.21 26.25 28.52
N VAL A 261 8.48 25.84 28.56
CA VAL A 261 9.61 26.70 28.15
C VAL A 261 9.48 27.12 26.68
N VAL A 262 9.21 26.17 25.78
CA VAL A 262 9.08 26.45 24.35
C VAL A 262 7.83 27.29 24.05
N ALA A 263 6.70 27.00 24.68
CA ALA A 263 5.46 27.75 24.50
C ALA A 263 5.64 29.22 24.92
N THR A 264 6.24 29.46 26.09
CA THR A 264 6.52 30.80 26.60
C THR A 264 7.53 31.55 25.74
N MET A 265 8.65 30.89 25.37
CA MET A 265 9.68 31.49 24.51
C MET A 265 9.13 31.92 23.15
N LEU A 266 8.32 31.07 22.51
CA LEU A 266 7.69 31.39 21.23
C LEU A 266 6.59 32.44 21.37
N GLY A 267 5.86 32.43 22.49
CA GLY A 267 4.79 33.38 22.81
C GLY A 267 5.24 34.84 22.86
N GLN A 268 6.47 35.11 23.31
CA GLN A 268 7.04 36.46 23.37
C GLN A 268 7.03 37.19 22.02
N GLN A 269 7.26 36.47 20.93
CA GLN A 269 7.28 37.03 19.57
C GLN A 269 6.03 36.66 18.77
N LEU A 270 5.40 35.52 19.09
CA LEU A 270 4.31 34.93 18.32
C LEU A 270 3.21 34.42 19.28
N PRO A 271 2.38 35.32 19.86
CA PRO A 271 1.32 34.94 20.80
C PRO A 271 0.32 33.92 20.23
N VAL A 272 0.08 33.98 18.91
CA VAL A 272 -0.78 33.01 18.20
C VAL A 272 -0.21 31.59 18.28
N VAL A 273 1.11 31.42 18.23
CA VAL A 273 1.75 30.10 18.29
C VAL A 273 1.66 29.53 19.70
N GLU A 274 1.82 30.36 20.73
CA GLU A 274 1.62 29.95 22.12
C GLU A 274 0.19 29.46 22.36
N ALA A 275 -0.81 30.24 21.93
CA ALA A 275 -2.22 29.85 22.05
C ALA A 275 -2.49 28.48 21.37
N MET A 276 -1.96 28.29 20.15
CA MET A 276 -2.09 27.02 19.42
C MET A 276 -1.40 25.84 20.12
N LEU A 277 -0.24 26.07 20.77
CA LEU A 277 0.46 25.06 21.54
C LEU A 277 -0.37 24.68 22.77
N ARG A 278 -0.76 25.66 23.60
CA ARG A 278 -1.50 25.44 24.85
C ARG A 278 -2.85 24.76 24.61
N GLU A 279 -3.60 25.17 23.57
CA GLU A 279 -4.84 24.49 23.19
C GLU A 279 -4.61 23.01 22.80
N ALA A 280 -3.48 22.73 22.15
CA ALA A 280 -3.17 21.40 21.66
C ALA A 280 -2.43 20.52 22.68
N GLU A 281 -1.97 21.07 23.80
CA GLU A 281 -1.12 20.40 24.80
C GLU A 281 -1.60 18.99 25.19
N PRO A 282 -2.85 18.77 25.66
CA PRO A 282 -3.28 17.45 26.12
C PRO A 282 -3.22 16.40 25.01
N GLU A 283 -3.46 16.79 23.76
CA GLU A 283 -3.40 15.88 22.62
C GLU A 283 -2.00 15.77 22.02
N LEU A 284 -1.17 16.80 22.14
CA LEU A 284 0.18 16.82 21.59
C LEU A 284 1.13 15.99 22.46
N LEU A 285 0.90 16.02 23.78
CA LEU A 285 1.68 15.33 24.80
C LEU A 285 1.10 13.97 25.21
N ALA A 286 -0.05 13.55 24.68
CA ALA A 286 -0.68 12.25 24.98
C ALA A 286 0.27 11.03 24.87
N PHE A 287 1.31 11.11 24.04
CA PHE A 287 2.32 10.06 23.92
C PHE A 287 3.18 9.87 25.19
N ALA A 288 3.30 10.89 26.03
CA ALA A 288 4.17 10.89 27.20
C ALA A 288 3.66 9.91 28.28
N ALA A 289 2.37 9.57 28.26
CA ALA A 289 1.78 8.53 29.12
C ALA A 289 2.16 7.09 28.72
N PHE A 290 2.82 6.90 27.57
CA PHE A 290 3.24 5.59 27.07
C PHE A 290 4.73 5.34 27.35
N PRO A 291 5.21 4.08 27.35
CA PRO A 291 6.63 3.78 27.57
C PRO A 291 7.57 4.52 26.60
N VAL A 292 8.68 5.05 27.11
CA VAL A 292 9.65 5.87 26.34
C VAL A 292 10.16 5.15 25.08
N GLY A 293 10.32 3.82 25.14
CA GLY A 293 10.70 3.00 23.98
C GLY A 293 9.73 3.12 22.79
N HIS A 294 8.48 3.51 23.02
CA HIS A 294 7.45 3.64 22.00
C HIS A 294 7.37 5.03 21.38
N TRP A 295 7.94 6.06 22.01
CA TRP A 295 7.78 7.47 21.61
C TRP A 295 8.27 7.77 20.19
N LYS A 296 9.37 7.14 19.77
CA LYS A 296 9.88 7.28 18.39
C LYS A 296 8.90 6.74 17.35
N ARG A 297 8.07 5.74 17.72
CA ARG A 297 7.11 5.08 16.83
C ARG A 297 5.76 5.79 16.82
N SER A 298 5.26 6.25 17.97
CA SER A 298 4.03 7.08 18.03
C SER A 298 4.24 8.48 17.45
N GLY A 299 5.47 9.01 17.47
CA GLY A 299 5.76 10.37 17.03
C GLY A 299 5.96 10.58 15.52
N ARG A 300 6.37 9.55 14.78
CA ARG A 300 6.55 9.64 13.32
C ARG A 300 5.35 9.06 12.62
N PRO A 301 4.50 9.87 11.95
CA PRO A 301 3.62 9.33 10.94
C PRO A 301 4.50 8.65 9.88
N THR A 302 4.01 7.54 9.34
CA THR A 302 4.56 7.01 8.09
C THR A 302 4.57 8.16 7.09
N ARG A 303 5.76 8.59 6.65
CA ARG A 303 5.88 9.65 5.65
C ARG A 303 5.31 9.09 4.34
N TRP A 304 4.02 9.28 4.13
CA TRP A 304 3.34 9.04 2.87
C TRP A 304 3.63 10.22 1.94
N SER A 305 4.88 10.35 1.47
CA SER A 305 5.17 11.25 0.35
C SER A 305 4.45 10.73 -0.90
N GLY A 306 4.21 11.60 -1.89
CA GLY A 306 3.64 11.17 -3.18
C GLY A 306 4.45 10.06 -3.88
N SER A 307 5.74 9.90 -3.56
CA SER A 307 6.56 8.76 -3.98
C SER A 307 6.29 7.50 -3.16
N THR A 308 6.15 7.60 -1.83
CA THR A 308 5.80 6.47 -0.96
C THR A 308 4.39 5.93 -1.20
N LYS A 309 3.45 6.77 -1.67
CA LYS A 309 2.13 6.33 -2.20
C LYS A 309 2.27 5.34 -3.36
N ARG A 310 3.26 5.54 -4.25
CA ARG A 310 3.56 4.65 -5.39
C ARG A 310 4.32 3.38 -4.96
N SER A 311 5.27 3.50 -4.04
CA SER A 311 6.12 2.36 -3.63
C SER A 311 5.51 1.44 -2.56
N SER A 312 4.55 1.92 -1.77
CA SER A 312 3.91 1.12 -0.70
C SER A 312 2.86 0.17 -1.27
N ALA A 313 2.19 0.54 -2.36
CA ALA A 313 1.41 -0.40 -3.17
C ALA A 313 2.30 -1.56 -3.66
N ALA A 314 3.50 -1.27 -4.17
CA ALA A 314 4.46 -2.30 -4.58
C ALA A 314 4.99 -3.18 -3.41
N ARG A 315 5.23 -2.59 -2.22
CA ARG A 315 5.68 -3.35 -1.02
C ARG A 315 4.58 -4.19 -0.37
N MET A 316 3.34 -3.74 -0.44
CA MET A 316 2.16 -4.47 0.06
C MET A 316 1.96 -5.79 -0.71
N TRP A 317 2.44 -5.84 -1.96
CA TRP A 317 2.32 -6.99 -2.85
C TRP A 317 3.53 -7.94 -2.81
N SER A 318 4.70 -7.49 -2.34
CA SER A 318 5.86 -8.36 -2.11
C SER A 318 5.58 -9.45 -1.05
N GLY A 319 4.60 -9.21 -0.16
CA GLY A 319 4.12 -10.17 0.83
C GLY A 319 3.12 -11.19 0.30
N CYS A 320 2.20 -10.79 -0.60
CA CYS A 320 1.21 -11.69 -1.21
C CYS A 320 1.84 -12.73 -2.15
N PHE A 321 2.88 -12.35 -2.90
CA PHE A 321 3.56 -13.25 -3.83
C PHE A 321 4.35 -14.41 -3.19
N ARG A 322 4.49 -14.45 -1.85
CA ARG A 322 5.17 -15.55 -1.15
C ARG A 322 4.32 -16.83 -0.99
N THR A 323 3.04 -16.80 -1.34
CA THR A 323 2.10 -17.89 -1.01
C THR A 323 1.39 -18.52 -2.22
N ARG A 324 2.16 -18.88 -3.27
CA ARG A 324 1.74 -19.96 -4.19
C ARG A 324 2.90 -20.94 -4.45
N PRO A 325 2.66 -22.26 -4.35
CA PRO A 325 3.71 -23.27 -4.47
C PRO A 325 4.07 -23.59 -5.93
N ARG A 326 5.38 -23.82 -6.13
CA ARG A 326 6.10 -24.56 -7.19
C ARG A 326 5.33 -24.96 -8.45
N CYS A 327 5.81 -24.49 -9.61
CA CYS A 327 5.81 -25.26 -10.85
C CYS A 327 7.12 -24.99 -11.64
N CYS A 328 7.87 -26.08 -11.81
CA CYS A 328 8.79 -26.41 -12.91
C CYS A 328 10.06 -25.55 -13.09
N GLY A 329 11.20 -26.15 -12.71
CA GLY A 329 12.53 -25.57 -12.82
C GLY A 329 13.07 -25.48 -14.25
N TRP A 330 13.68 -24.34 -14.54
CA TRP A 330 14.71 -24.13 -15.56
C TRP A 330 15.84 -23.30 -14.93
N PRO A 331 17.12 -23.57 -15.27
CA PRO A 331 18.26 -22.95 -14.62
C PRO A 331 18.41 -21.51 -15.11
N VAL A 332 18.29 -20.54 -14.19
CA VAL A 332 18.64 -19.14 -14.47
C VAL A 332 20.16 -19.07 -14.62
N ARG A 333 20.63 -18.89 -15.86
CA ARG A 333 22.02 -18.50 -16.13
C ARG A 333 22.27 -17.15 -15.44
N SER A 334 23.19 -17.18 -14.49
CA SER A 334 23.69 -16.02 -13.77
C SER A 334 24.29 -15.00 -14.75
N TRP A 335 23.71 -13.81 -14.82
CA TRP A 335 24.41 -12.64 -15.34
C TRP A 335 25.44 -12.19 -14.29
N SER A 336 26.69 -12.50 -14.56
CA SER A 336 27.86 -12.05 -13.80
C SER A 336 27.97 -10.53 -13.89
N ARG A 337 27.82 -9.84 -12.75
CA ARG A 337 28.30 -8.47 -12.57
C ARG A 337 29.83 -8.47 -12.38
N PRO A 338 30.56 -7.48 -12.89
CA PRO A 338 31.99 -7.39 -12.68
C PRO A 338 32.30 -7.13 -11.19
N THR A 339 33.30 -7.86 -10.70
CA THR A 339 33.89 -7.78 -9.37
C THR A 339 34.65 -6.48 -9.17
N THR A 340 34.37 -5.78 -8.08
CA THR A 340 35.40 -5.04 -7.34
C THR A 340 35.22 -5.29 -5.85
N SER A 341 36.34 -5.65 -5.24
CA SER A 341 36.59 -6.17 -3.90
C SER A 341 36.02 -5.32 -2.74
N GLY A 342 35.61 -5.98 -1.66
CA GLY A 342 35.41 -5.29 -0.37
C GLY A 342 34.56 -6.00 0.69
N ARG A 343 35.13 -7.03 1.33
CA ARG A 343 34.79 -7.57 2.67
C ARG A 343 33.36 -8.09 2.94
N SER A 344 33.31 -9.41 3.07
CA SER A 344 32.31 -10.23 3.72
C SER A 344 32.08 -9.87 5.20
N ARG A 345 30.80 -9.76 5.61
CA ARG A 345 30.26 -10.23 6.90
C ARG A 345 28.78 -10.55 6.72
N ILE A 346 28.47 -11.84 6.61
CA ILE A 346 27.11 -12.36 6.75
C ILE A 346 26.80 -12.33 8.25
N ALA A 347 25.97 -11.37 8.68
CA ALA A 347 25.36 -11.41 10.00
C ALA A 347 24.01 -12.12 9.87
N ALA A 348 23.96 -13.37 10.33
CA ALA A 348 22.71 -14.06 10.59
C ALA A 348 21.87 -13.20 11.55
N THR A 349 20.69 -12.79 11.12
CA THR A 349 19.75 -12.04 11.96
C THR A 349 19.01 -13.05 12.82
N SER A 350 19.38 -13.10 14.09
CA SER A 350 18.63 -13.80 15.14
C SER A 350 17.20 -13.26 15.22
N PRO A 351 16.18 -14.09 15.52
CA PRO A 351 14.84 -13.60 15.80
C PRO A 351 14.88 -12.64 17.01
N ARG A 352 14.34 -11.42 16.84
CA ARG A 352 14.23 -10.45 17.94
C ARG A 352 13.16 -10.94 18.93
N ALA A 353 13.48 -10.84 20.22
CA ALA A 353 12.57 -11.18 21.30
C ALA A 353 11.25 -10.37 21.21
N PRO A 354 10.10 -10.97 21.55
CA PRO A 354 8.83 -10.25 21.67
C PRO A 354 8.94 -9.16 22.75
N TRP A 355 8.24 -8.03 22.52
CA TRP A 355 8.19 -6.92 23.48
C TRP A 355 7.43 -7.35 24.74
N PRO A 356 7.78 -6.80 25.91
CA PRO A 356 7.00 -7.03 27.11
C PRO A 356 5.53 -6.61 26.87
N PRO A 357 4.56 -7.38 27.39
CA PRO A 357 3.16 -7.05 27.23
C PRO A 357 2.86 -5.66 27.80
N CYS A 358 2.06 -4.87 27.08
CA CYS A 358 1.52 -3.63 27.61
C CYS A 358 0.53 -3.97 28.74
N GLU A 359 0.90 -3.65 29.98
CA GLU A 359 -0.06 -3.64 31.09
C GLU A 359 -1.14 -2.58 30.84
N PRO A 360 -2.41 -2.86 31.16
CA PRO A 360 -3.45 -1.85 31.09
C PRO A 360 -3.18 -0.73 32.10
N LEU A 361 -3.34 0.53 31.65
CA LEU A 361 -3.28 1.69 32.54
C LEU A 361 -4.28 1.52 33.71
N PRO A 362 -3.92 1.93 34.94
CA PRO A 362 -4.81 1.82 36.08
C PRO A 362 -6.09 2.60 35.81
N ARG A 363 -7.24 1.94 35.98
CA ARG A 363 -8.55 2.60 35.93
C ARG A 363 -8.64 3.55 37.11
N THR A 364 -8.59 4.85 36.87
CA THR A 364 -9.01 5.85 37.84
C THR A 364 -10.52 5.75 37.99
N ASN A 365 -10.97 5.18 39.12
CA ASN A 365 -12.36 5.32 39.55
C ASN A 365 -12.59 6.78 39.94
N GLN A 366 -13.53 7.45 39.27
CA GLN A 366 -14.34 8.51 39.84
C GLN A 366 -15.80 8.14 39.63
#